data_AF-A0AAW1INQ9-F1
#
_entry.id   AF-A0AAW1INQ9-F1
#
_cell.length_a   1.000
_cell.length_b   1.000
_cell.length_c   1.000
_cell.angle_alpha   90.00
_cell.angle_beta   90.00
_cell.angle_gamma   90.00
#
_symmetry.space_group_name_H-M   'P 1'
#
loop_
_entity.id
_entity.type
_entity.pdbx_description
1 polymer ?
#
loop_
_entity_poly.entity_id
_entity_poly.type
_entity_poly.pdbx_seq_one_letter_code
_entity_poly.pdbx_strand_id
1 'polypeptide(L)'
;MTLRLGRVTTVIIFSSVVAKEILQKNDVFFSNRTVIDVVRAINHHKNSLVWLPVSTQWRNLRKRKMCNTHVFSNARLDASQSLRRDKIRDLIAYVEKCSETGTAVNVGQEAFSTTLNLLSNTFFSVDLVDPNSELARDFKHTHHERGREIELCRLFSAS
;
A
#
# COMPACT_ATOMS: atom_id res chain seq x y z
N MET A 1 -27.57 -5.34 -6.95
CA MET A 1 -27.79 -4.58 -5.70
C MET A 1 -27.12 -3.21 -5.85
N THR A 2 -27.84 -2.14 -5.57
CA THR A 2 -27.34 -0.75 -5.64
C THR A 2 -27.44 -0.10 -4.27
N LEU A 3 -26.42 0.68 -3.90
CA LEU A 3 -26.35 1.42 -2.66
C LEU A 3 -26.04 2.88 -2.97
N ARG A 4 -26.64 3.82 -2.22
CA ARG A 4 -26.29 5.23 -2.30
C ARG A 4 -25.38 5.61 -1.14
N LEU A 5 -24.09 5.83 -1.43
CA LEU A 5 -23.10 6.32 -0.48
C LEU A 5 -23.09 7.86 -0.55
N GLY A 6 -23.98 8.47 0.22
CA GLY A 6 -24.24 9.92 0.16
C GLY A 6 -24.78 10.34 -1.20
N ARG A 7 -23.97 11.11 -1.95
CA ARG A 7 -24.31 11.56 -3.32
C ARG A 7 -23.84 10.59 -4.42
N VAL A 8 -23.08 9.56 -4.07
CA VAL A 8 -22.53 8.60 -5.04
C VAL A 8 -23.38 7.33 -5.07
N THR A 9 -23.91 6.97 -6.24
CA THR A 9 -24.57 5.68 -6.44
C THR A 9 -23.52 4.61 -6.76
N THR A 10 -23.53 3.51 -6.01
CA THR A 10 -22.56 2.42 -6.11
C THR A 10 -23.29 1.11 -6.40
N VAL A 11 -22.86 0.41 -7.44
CA VAL A 11 -23.32 -0.94 -7.76
C VAL A 11 -22.42 -1.95 -7.03
N ILE A 12 -23.02 -2.83 -6.23
CA ILE A 12 -22.29 -3.85 -5.49
C ILE A 12 -22.34 -5.15 -6.27
N ILE A 13 -21.15 -5.71 -6.56
CA ILE A 13 -20.97 -6.98 -7.24
C ILE A 13 -20.60 -8.02 -6.18
N PHE A 14 -21.46 -9.03 -5.99
CA PHE A 14 -21.28 -10.09 -5.00
C PHE A 14 -21.25 -11.51 -5.62
N SER A 15 -21.19 -11.60 -6.95
CA SER A 15 -21.12 -12.87 -7.70
C SER A 15 -19.80 -12.95 -8.46
N SER A 16 -19.11 -14.10 -8.35
CA SER A 16 -17.87 -14.36 -9.07
C SER A 16 -18.06 -14.36 -10.59
N VAL A 17 -19.21 -14.84 -11.07
CA VAL A 17 -19.58 -14.83 -12.49
C VAL A 17 -19.65 -13.39 -13.00
N VAL A 18 -20.39 -12.53 -12.29
CA VAL A 18 -20.53 -11.12 -12.66
C VAL A 18 -19.20 -10.37 -12.52
N ALA A 19 -18.41 -10.67 -11.48
CA ALA A 19 -17.08 -10.10 -11.33
C ALA A 19 -16.15 -10.47 -12.50
N LYS A 20 -16.22 -11.70 -13.00
CA LYS A 20 -15.48 -12.14 -14.18
C LYS A 20 -15.90 -11.37 -15.45
N GLU A 21 -17.20 -11.19 -15.65
CA GLU A 21 -17.72 -10.42 -16.78
C GLU A 21 -17.19 -8.98 -16.78
N ILE A 22 -17.13 -8.35 -15.61
CA ILE A 22 -16.74 -6.95 -15.46
C ILE A 22 -15.22 -6.76 -15.49
N LEU A 23 -14.47 -7.59 -14.74
CA LEU A 23 -13.03 -7.42 -14.54
C LEU A 23 -12.16 -8.11 -15.59
N GLN A 24 -12.71 -9.02 -16.40
CA GLN A 24 -11.95 -9.71 -17.45
C GLN A 24 -12.52 -9.47 -18.84
N LYS A 25 -13.84 -9.60 -19.03
CA LYS A 25 -14.43 -9.48 -20.38
C LYS A 25 -14.70 -8.04 -20.80
N ASN A 26 -15.12 -7.20 -19.86
CA ASN A 26 -15.46 -5.80 -20.08
C ASN A 26 -14.51 -4.84 -19.34
N ASP A 27 -13.30 -5.29 -19.02
CA ASP A 27 -12.35 -4.60 -18.15
C ASP A 27 -12.03 -3.17 -18.62
N VAL A 28 -11.94 -2.94 -19.94
CA VAL A 28 -11.66 -1.62 -20.54
C VAL A 28 -12.64 -0.54 -20.05
N PHE A 29 -13.92 -0.88 -19.88
CA PHE A 29 -14.94 0.07 -19.46
C PHE A 29 -14.92 0.33 -17.94
N PHE A 30 -14.52 -0.66 -17.15
CA PHE A 30 -14.59 -0.63 -15.69
C PHE A 30 -13.23 -0.44 -15.00
N SER A 31 -12.15 -0.26 -15.75
CA SER A 31 -10.79 -0.14 -15.20
C SER A 31 -10.48 1.22 -14.56
N ASN A 32 -11.26 2.27 -14.88
CA ASN A 32 -11.06 3.59 -14.30
C ASN A 32 -11.57 3.63 -12.85
N ARG A 33 -10.88 4.40 -11.99
CA ARG A 33 -11.24 4.54 -10.57
C ARG A 33 -11.94 5.85 -10.28
N THR A 34 -12.87 5.82 -9.34
CA THR A 34 -13.47 7.04 -8.79
C THR A 34 -12.45 7.73 -7.89
N VAL A 35 -12.05 8.96 -8.25
CA VAL A 35 -11.05 9.74 -7.50
C VAL A 35 -11.74 10.52 -6.38
N ILE A 36 -11.48 10.13 -5.14
CA ILE A 36 -11.95 10.81 -3.92
C ILE A 36 -11.13 12.07 -3.62
N ASP A 37 -11.71 13.01 -2.87
CA ASP A 37 -11.15 14.35 -2.67
C ASP A 37 -9.79 14.37 -1.96
N VAL A 38 -9.57 13.46 -0.99
CA VAL A 38 -8.28 13.36 -0.30
C VAL A 38 -7.12 13.08 -1.26
N VAL A 39 -7.37 12.37 -2.35
CA VAL A 39 -6.37 12.05 -3.39
C VAL A 39 -6.15 13.24 -4.33
N ARG A 40 -7.10 14.19 -4.38
CA ARG A 40 -7.00 15.42 -5.17
C ARG A 40 -6.20 16.51 -4.46
N ALA A 41 -6.18 16.52 -3.12
CA ALA A 41 -5.56 17.56 -2.30
C ALA A 41 -4.13 17.94 -2.75
N ILE A 42 -3.29 16.95 -3.09
CA ILE A 42 -1.91 17.16 -3.57
C ILE A 42 -1.72 16.81 -5.04
N ASN A 43 -2.80 16.83 -5.85
CA ASN A 43 -2.80 16.38 -7.24
C ASN A 43 -2.32 14.93 -7.44
N HIS A 44 -2.36 14.08 -6.41
CA HIS A 44 -1.83 12.71 -6.47
C HIS A 44 -2.49 11.87 -7.58
N HIS A 45 -3.80 12.07 -7.80
CA HIS A 45 -4.55 11.37 -8.86
C HIS A 45 -3.99 11.57 -10.28
N LYS A 46 -3.26 12.67 -10.55
CA LYS A 46 -2.72 12.97 -11.88
C LYS A 46 -1.43 12.22 -12.21
N ASN A 47 -0.76 11.68 -11.20
CA ASN A 47 0.55 11.02 -11.36
C ASN A 47 0.61 9.62 -10.73
N SER A 48 -0.44 9.22 -10.00
CA SER A 48 -0.49 7.93 -9.30
C SER A 48 -0.85 6.78 -10.23
N LEU A 49 -0.06 5.70 -10.19
CA LEU A 49 -0.37 4.44 -10.88
C LEU A 49 -1.73 3.86 -10.46
N VAL A 50 -2.18 4.14 -9.23
CA VAL A 50 -3.43 3.61 -8.68
C VAL A 50 -4.65 4.34 -9.23
N TRP A 51 -4.55 5.66 -9.39
CA TRP A 51 -5.70 6.55 -9.65
C TRP A 51 -5.78 7.12 -11.06
N LEU A 52 -4.68 7.06 -11.82
CA LEU A 52 -4.67 7.47 -13.21
C LEU A 52 -5.67 6.64 -14.03
N PRO A 53 -6.46 7.26 -14.92
CA PRO A 53 -7.32 6.52 -15.84
C PRO A 53 -6.47 5.72 -16.83
N VAL A 54 -7.06 4.64 -17.38
CA VAL A 54 -6.40 3.81 -18.38
C VAL A 54 -6.12 4.65 -19.62
N SER A 55 -4.85 5.03 -19.75
CA SER A 55 -4.34 5.95 -20.74
C SER A 55 -2.98 5.45 -21.25
N THR A 56 -2.42 6.10 -22.26
CA THR A 56 -1.03 5.86 -22.68
C THR A 56 -0.04 6.09 -21.54
N GLN A 57 -0.24 7.16 -20.75
CA GLN A 57 0.57 7.46 -19.56
C GLN A 57 0.50 6.32 -18.52
N TRP A 58 -0.71 5.88 -18.16
CA TRP A 58 -0.89 4.77 -17.21
C TRP A 58 -0.27 3.47 -17.71
N ARG A 59 -0.49 3.12 -18.99
CA ARG A 59 0.09 1.92 -19.61
C ARG A 59 1.62 1.98 -19.61
N ASN A 60 2.20 3.16 -19.84
CA ASN A 60 3.64 3.35 -19.78
C ASN A 60 4.18 3.15 -18.36
N LEU A 61 3.57 3.75 -17.35
CA LEU A 61 3.96 3.57 -15.95
C LEU A 61 3.86 2.08 -15.52
N ARG A 62 2.77 1.41 -15.91
CA ARG A 62 2.50 0.01 -15.55
C ARG A 62 3.42 -0.98 -16.28
N LYS A 63 3.44 -0.95 -17.62
CA LYS A 63 4.04 -2.00 -18.47
C LYS A 63 5.43 -1.63 -19.00
N ARG A 64 5.62 -0.40 -19.51
CA ARG A 64 6.79 -0.08 -20.34
C ARG A 64 7.93 0.63 -19.62
N LYS A 65 7.71 1.29 -18.48
CA LYS A 65 8.71 2.21 -17.92
C LYS A 65 9.22 1.92 -16.52
N MET A 66 8.48 1.25 -15.63
CA MET A 66 8.90 1.14 -14.22
C MET A 66 8.50 -0.17 -13.53
N CYS A 67 7.20 -0.39 -13.28
CA CYS A 67 6.79 -1.42 -12.33
C CYS A 67 7.06 -2.86 -12.80
N ASN A 68 6.46 -3.29 -13.92
CA ASN A 68 6.52 -4.71 -14.27
C ASN A 68 7.92 -5.18 -14.69
N THR A 69 8.71 -4.30 -15.32
CA THR A 69 10.03 -4.64 -15.84
C THR A 69 11.15 -4.43 -14.83
N HIS A 70 11.14 -3.31 -14.10
CA HIS A 70 12.27 -2.91 -13.25
C HIS A 70 12.07 -3.22 -11.77
N VAL A 71 10.83 -3.39 -11.32
CA VAL A 71 10.51 -3.64 -9.90
C VAL A 71 10.02 -5.07 -9.69
N PHE A 72 9.01 -5.48 -10.44
CA PHE A 72 8.27 -6.72 -10.22
C PHE A 72 8.57 -7.82 -11.24
N SER A 73 9.64 -7.70 -12.03
CA SER A 73 10.08 -8.79 -12.89
C SER A 73 10.70 -9.90 -12.05
N ASN A 74 10.57 -11.17 -12.49
CA ASN A 74 11.12 -12.31 -11.77
C ASN A 74 12.61 -12.11 -11.44
N ALA A 75 13.40 -11.67 -12.42
CA ALA A 75 14.83 -11.39 -12.22
C ALA A 75 15.10 -10.38 -11.09
N ARG A 76 14.26 -9.34 -10.94
CA ARG A 76 14.39 -8.33 -9.88
C ARG A 76 13.91 -8.85 -8.52
N LEU A 77 12.86 -9.67 -8.51
CA LEU A 77 12.36 -10.33 -7.31
C LEU A 77 13.33 -11.40 -6.78
N ASP A 78 14.02 -12.09 -7.68
CA ASP A 78 15.06 -13.07 -7.37
C ASP A 78 16.33 -12.37 -6.87
N ALA A 79 16.76 -11.29 -7.54
CA ALA A 79 17.91 -10.50 -7.09
C ALA A 79 17.72 -9.89 -5.69
N SER A 80 16.49 -9.54 -5.30
CA SER A 80 16.17 -9.02 -3.96
C SER A 80 15.78 -10.11 -2.95
N GLN A 81 15.85 -11.40 -3.31
CA GLN A 81 15.39 -12.48 -2.46
C GLN A 81 16.16 -12.56 -1.13
N SER A 82 17.47 -12.34 -1.13
CA SER A 82 18.30 -12.37 0.08
C SER A 82 17.84 -11.33 1.09
N LEU A 83 17.69 -10.08 0.65
CA LEU A 83 17.20 -8.97 1.47
C LEU A 83 15.84 -9.28 2.11
N ARG A 84 14.94 -9.88 1.32
CA ARG A 84 13.63 -10.30 1.83
C ARG A 84 13.72 -11.41 2.88
N ARG A 85 14.62 -12.37 2.69
CA ARG A 85 14.88 -13.44 3.66
C ARG A 85 15.46 -12.90 4.96
N ASP A 86 16.35 -11.91 4.87
CA ASP A 86 16.96 -11.29 6.05
C ASP A 86 15.89 -10.63 6.94
N LYS A 87 14.96 -9.85 6.36
CA LYS A 87 13.87 -9.25 7.15
C LYS A 87 12.95 -10.28 7.82
N ILE A 88 12.74 -11.43 7.18
CA ILE A 88 11.97 -12.53 7.79
C ILE A 88 12.76 -13.21 8.90
N ARG A 89 14.09 -13.37 8.74
CA ARG A 89 14.96 -13.89 9.80
C ARG A 89 14.98 -12.97 11.02
N ASP A 90 15.00 -11.66 10.81
CA ASP A 90 14.91 -10.66 11.90
C ASP A 90 13.60 -10.83 12.69
N LEU A 91 12.47 -11.02 12.01
CA LEU A 91 11.18 -11.29 12.64
C LEU A 91 11.18 -12.60 13.44
N ILE A 92 11.74 -13.68 12.86
CA ILE A 92 11.84 -14.98 13.54
C ILE A 92 12.68 -14.84 14.82
N ALA A 93 13.86 -14.22 14.74
CA ALA A 93 14.73 -14.01 15.90
C ALA A 93 14.05 -13.17 17.00
N TYR A 94 13.26 -12.16 16.62
CA TYR A 94 12.46 -11.40 17.57
C TYR A 94 11.42 -12.29 18.28
N VAL A 95 10.67 -13.10 17.52
CA VAL A 95 9.64 -13.98 18.07
C VAL A 95 10.26 -15.06 18.97
N GLU A 96 11.41 -15.63 18.59
CA GLU A 96 12.17 -16.58 19.41
C GLU A 96 12.56 -15.95 20.75
N LYS A 97 13.11 -14.74 20.75
CA LYS A 97 13.44 -14.00 21.98
C LYS A 97 12.21 -13.72 22.85
N CYS A 98 11.08 -13.36 22.24
CA CYS A 98 9.82 -13.20 22.96
C CYS A 98 9.36 -14.52 23.59
N SER A 99 9.52 -15.64 22.89
CA SER A 99 9.21 -16.97 23.40
C SER A 99 10.08 -17.34 24.60
N GLU A 100 11.39 -17.11 24.54
CA GLU A 100 12.32 -17.38 25.64
C GLU A 100 12.00 -16.56 26.90
N THR A 101 11.54 -15.33 26.71
CA THR A 101 11.22 -14.40 27.81
C THR A 101 9.76 -14.50 28.29
N GLY A 102 8.92 -15.31 27.64
CA GLY A 102 7.48 -15.39 27.93
C GLY A 102 6.72 -14.10 27.58
N THR A 103 7.27 -13.25 26.71
CA THR A 103 6.69 -11.95 26.34
C THR A 103 5.65 -12.14 25.24
N ALA A 104 4.47 -11.54 25.41
CA ALA A 104 3.43 -11.56 24.37
C ALA A 104 3.84 -10.72 23.14
N VAL A 105 3.59 -11.26 21.94
CA VAL A 105 3.88 -10.59 20.67
C VAL A 105 2.62 -9.93 20.11
N ASN A 106 2.70 -8.65 19.77
CA ASN A 106 1.66 -7.98 18.98
C ASN A 106 1.87 -8.27 17.49
N VAL A 107 1.21 -9.32 17.00
CA VAL A 107 1.35 -9.79 15.60
C VAL A 107 1.00 -8.70 14.58
N GLY A 108 -0.01 -7.88 14.84
CA GLY A 108 -0.40 -6.81 13.91
C GLY A 108 0.69 -5.75 13.76
N GLN A 109 1.29 -5.34 14.88
CA GLN A 109 2.39 -4.38 14.89
C GLN A 109 3.64 -4.95 14.22
N GLU A 110 4.02 -6.19 14.55
CA GLU A 110 5.22 -6.81 13.99
C GLU A 110 5.06 -7.10 12.49
N ALA A 111 3.91 -7.62 12.06
CA ALA A 111 3.63 -7.82 10.63
C ALA A 111 3.69 -6.49 9.84
N PHE A 112 3.20 -5.40 10.43
CA PHE A 112 3.29 -4.08 9.82
C PHE A 112 4.76 -3.61 9.72
N SER A 113 5.50 -3.66 10.82
CA SER A 113 6.91 -3.27 10.88
C SER A 113 7.77 -4.07 9.89
N THR A 114 7.65 -5.39 9.88
CA THR A 114 8.38 -6.27 8.97
C THR A 114 8.00 -6.00 7.52
N THR A 115 6.72 -5.82 7.19
CA THR A 115 6.28 -5.50 5.83
C THR A 115 6.82 -4.15 5.35
N LEU A 116 6.81 -3.14 6.22
CA LEU A 116 7.33 -1.82 5.90
C LEU A 116 8.83 -1.87 5.63
N ASN A 117 9.60 -2.55 6.49
CA ASN A 117 11.03 -2.77 6.29
C ASN A 117 11.32 -3.59 5.03
N LEU A 118 10.51 -4.62 4.75
CA LEU A 118 10.64 -5.41 3.53
C LEU A 118 10.51 -4.55 2.28
N LEU A 119 9.47 -3.71 2.24
CA LEU A 119 9.23 -2.79 1.12
C LEU A 119 10.34 -1.74 1.03
N SER A 120 10.65 -1.05 2.13
CA SER A 120 11.65 0.02 2.11
C SER A 120 13.04 -0.50 1.76
N ASN A 121 13.41 -1.69 2.23
CA ASN A 121 14.68 -2.31 1.89
C ASN A 121 14.72 -2.74 0.42
N THR A 122 13.62 -3.31 -0.10
CA THR A 122 13.53 -3.69 -1.51
C THR A 122 13.63 -2.50 -2.46
N PHE A 123 13.05 -1.35 -2.10
CA PHE A 123 12.99 -0.16 -2.97
C PHE A 123 14.13 0.82 -2.76
N PHE A 124 14.61 0.96 -1.53
CA PHE A 124 15.54 2.02 -1.11
C PHE A 124 16.76 1.49 -0.35
N SER A 125 16.84 0.18 -0.10
CA SER A 125 17.90 -0.45 0.71
C SER A 125 17.99 0.15 2.13
N VAL A 126 16.87 0.59 2.68
CA VAL A 126 16.75 1.20 4.03
C VAL A 126 15.70 0.46 4.84
N ASP A 127 15.93 0.30 6.14
CA ASP A 127 14.93 -0.14 7.10
C ASP A 127 14.25 1.10 7.74
N LEU A 128 12.96 1.30 7.47
CA LEU A 128 12.18 2.44 7.95
C LEU A 128 11.57 2.24 9.34
N VAL A 129 11.70 1.05 9.90
CA VAL A 129 11.27 0.68 11.24
C VAL A 129 12.45 -0.02 11.91
N ASP A 130 13.48 0.78 12.19
CA ASP A 130 14.62 0.40 13.03
C ASP A 130 14.71 1.42 14.18
N PRO A 131 14.66 1.01 15.45
CA PRO A 131 14.84 1.90 16.60
C PRO A 131 16.11 2.75 16.55
N ASN A 132 17.14 2.30 15.83
CA ASN A 132 18.44 2.97 15.72
C ASN A 132 18.56 3.85 14.46
N SER A 133 17.57 3.84 13.58
CA SER A 133 17.56 4.64 12.35
C SER A 133 16.88 5.99 12.59
N GLU A 134 17.58 7.08 12.29
CA GLU A 134 17.01 8.45 12.37
C GLU A 134 15.79 8.60 11.43
N LEU A 135 15.86 8.01 10.24
CA LEU A 135 14.76 7.99 9.27
C LEU A 135 13.50 7.28 9.80
N ALA A 136 13.69 6.22 10.59
CA ALA A 136 12.58 5.48 11.19
C ALA A 136 11.86 6.29 12.28
N ARG A 137 12.62 7.09 13.05
CA ARG A 137 12.07 8.01 14.05
C ARG A 137 11.25 9.11 13.40
N ASP A 138 11.76 9.72 12.33
CA ASP A 138 11.06 10.79 11.60
C ASP A 138 9.79 10.29 10.89
N PHE A 139 9.84 9.09 10.31
CA PHE A 139 8.68 8.47 9.67
C PHE A 139 7.56 8.18 10.69
N LYS A 140 7.90 7.63 11.87
CA LYS A 140 6.94 7.37 12.94
C LYS A 140 6.33 8.66 13.48
N HIS A 141 7.12 9.71 13.65
CA HIS A 141 6.67 11.04 14.07
C HIS A 141 5.66 11.63 13.07
N THR A 142 6.02 11.66 11.79
CA THR A 142 5.19 12.23 10.72
C THR A 142 3.86 11.49 10.56
N HIS A 143 3.85 10.16 10.70
CA HIS A 143 2.61 9.37 10.65
C HIS A 143 1.70 9.62 11.85
N HIS A 144 2.27 9.80 13.05
CA HIS A 144 1.50 10.15 14.24
C HIS A 144 0.94 11.58 14.18
N GLU A 145 1.66 12.52 13.57
CA GLU A 145 1.17 13.89 13.37
C GLU A 145 0.11 13.99 12.28
N ARG A 146 0.33 13.40 11.11
CA ARG A 146 -0.67 13.41 10.02
C ARG A 146 -1.92 12.60 10.37
N GLY A 147 -1.80 11.56 11.19
CA GLY A 147 -2.96 10.84 11.73
C GLY A 147 -3.90 11.77 12.51
N ARG A 148 -3.34 12.72 13.28
CA ARG A 148 -4.09 13.74 14.03
C ARG A 148 -4.66 14.84 13.12
N GLU A 149 -3.96 15.24 12.06
CA GLU A 149 -4.49 16.18 11.06
C GLU A 149 -5.67 15.62 10.25
N ILE A 150 -5.66 14.32 9.93
CA ILE A 150 -6.79 13.65 9.28
C ILE A 150 -8.01 13.62 10.21
N GLU A 151 -7.79 13.49 11.52
CA GLU A 151 -8.84 13.55 12.54
C GLU A 151 -9.41 14.98 12.69
N LEU A 152 -8.55 16.00 12.61
CA LEU A 152 -8.97 17.42 12.56
C LEU A 152 -9.78 17.73 11.29
N CYS A 153 -9.40 17.19 10.13
CA CYS A 153 -10.19 17.34 8.89
C CYS A 153 -11.59 16.71 8.99
N ARG A 154 -11.76 15.64 9.80
CA ARG A 154 -13.08 15.05 10.08
C ARG A 154 -13.95 15.96 10.97
N LEU A 155 -13.35 16.70 11.90
CA LEU A 155 -14.07 17.66 12.74
C LEU A 155 -14.57 18.87 11.94
N PHE A 156 -13.80 19.35 10.95
CA PHE A 156 -14.21 20.45 10.08
C PHE A 156 -15.22 20.08 8.98
N SER A 157 -15.38 18.79 8.67
CA SER A 157 -16.34 18.31 7.66
C SER A 157 -17.72 17.95 8.25
N ALA A 158 -17.88 18.08 9.58
CA ALA A 158 -19.11 17.80 10.32
C ALA A 158 -19.82 19.08 10.82
N SER A 159 -19.37 20.26 10.39
CA SER A 159 -20.01 21.57 10.62
C SER A 159 -20.62 22.08 9.31
#